data_AF-A0A7S4VQD7-F1
#
_entry.id   AF-A0A7S4VQD7-F1
#
_cell.length_a   1.000
_cell.length_b   1.000
_cell.length_c   1.000
_cell.angle_alpha   90.00
_cell.angle_beta   90.00
_cell.angle_gamma   90.00
#
_symmetry.space_group_name_H-M   'P 1'
#
loop_
_entity.id
_entity.type
_entity.pdbx_description
1 polymer ?
#
loop_
_entity_poly.entity_id
_entity_poly.type
_entity_poly.pdbx_seq_one_letter_code
_entity_poly.pdbx_strand_id
1 'polypeptide(L)'
;VLKELGCRFPGGRVMGLMKAVVSVNMTVKMVKQTPTEVLDSLPVVTDPSKLAIMSFLTRLVDLTFLGGEKFLYLLLLTTTKVVHMTLLHGLFEMSATSLTDLGSVSLFVMGNIDTAQYIEERALLMQERLKSEAGKAKTFVNSHLFVFHHVKPLQSFSKQFLDGYQSGMRT
;
A
#
# COMPACT_ATOMS: atom_id res chain seq x y z
N VAL A 1 16.56 -10.14 -9.32
CA VAL A 1 15.72 -8.99 -8.90
C VAL A 1 15.18 -9.10 -7.47
N LEU A 2 14.03 -9.73 -7.17
CA LEU A 2 13.45 -9.70 -5.81
C LEU A 2 14.34 -10.30 -4.71
N LYS A 3 15.07 -11.38 -5.02
CA LYS A 3 16.06 -11.97 -4.11
C LYS A 3 17.19 -10.99 -3.78
N GLU A 4 17.60 -10.18 -4.76
CA GLU A 4 18.62 -9.12 -4.60
C GLU A 4 18.08 -7.94 -3.81
N LEU A 5 16.76 -7.70 -3.84
CA LEU A 5 16.08 -6.71 -3.00
C LEU A 5 15.84 -7.20 -1.55
N GLY A 6 16.41 -8.35 -1.18
CA GLY A 6 16.29 -8.95 0.14
C GLY A 6 15.01 -9.76 0.38
N CYS A 7 14.18 -9.98 -0.65
CA CYS A 7 13.02 -10.87 -0.54
C CYS A 7 13.47 -12.33 -0.61
N ARG A 8 13.42 -13.06 0.52
CA ARG A 8 13.79 -14.48 0.56
C ARG A 8 12.63 -15.36 0.06
N PHE A 9 12.83 -16.04 -1.07
CA PHE A 9 11.89 -17.05 -1.57
C PHE A 9 12.03 -18.38 -0.81
N PRO A 10 10.96 -18.94 -0.25
CA PRO A 10 10.99 -20.26 0.37
C PRO A 10 10.90 -21.37 -0.67
N GLY A 11 11.49 -22.52 -0.34
CA GLY A 11 11.46 -23.72 -1.18
C GLY A 11 10.10 -24.41 -1.27
N GLY A 12 9.07 -23.97 -0.53
CA GLY A 12 7.73 -24.56 -0.54
C GLY A 12 6.61 -23.50 -0.48
N ARG A 13 5.53 -23.72 -1.25
CA ARG A 13 4.43 -22.75 -1.47
C ARG A 13 3.70 -22.38 -0.16
N VAL A 14 3.44 -23.35 0.72
CA VAL A 14 2.77 -23.14 2.02
C VAL A 14 3.64 -22.33 2.99
N MET A 15 4.92 -22.71 3.13
CA MET A 15 5.87 -21.98 3.98
C MET A 15 6.07 -20.53 3.48
N GLY A 16 5.93 -20.30 2.16
CA GLY A 16 5.89 -18.97 1.59
C GLY A 16 4.73 -18.14 2.04
N LEU A 17 3.52 -18.65 1.87
CA LEU A 17 2.32 -17.94 2.30
C LEU A 17 2.38 -17.59 3.79
N MET A 18 2.79 -18.53 4.65
CA MET A 18 2.95 -18.27 6.09
C MET A 18 3.93 -17.12 6.37
N LYS A 19 5.11 -17.12 5.75
CA LYS A 19 6.09 -16.03 5.90
C LYS A 19 5.53 -14.69 5.42
N ALA A 20 4.77 -14.70 4.34
CA ALA A 20 4.19 -13.48 3.80
C ALA A 20 3.07 -12.92 4.68
N VAL A 21 2.21 -13.78 5.24
CA VAL A 21 1.21 -13.40 6.25
C VAL A 21 1.88 -12.83 7.51
N VAL A 22 2.99 -13.42 7.96
CA VAL A 22 3.79 -12.87 9.07
C VAL A 22 4.36 -11.50 8.71
N SER A 23 4.87 -11.33 7.49
CA SER A 23 5.36 -10.03 6.99
C SER A 23 4.27 -8.96 7.03
N VAL A 24 3.04 -9.30 6.62
CA VAL A 24 1.89 -8.39 6.69
C VAL A 24 1.61 -7.98 8.13
N ASN A 25 1.49 -8.95 9.04
CA ASN A 25 1.25 -8.68 10.46
C ASN A 25 2.32 -7.79 11.08
N MET A 26 3.59 -8.05 10.79
CA MET A 26 4.70 -7.22 11.28
C MET A 26 4.64 -5.80 10.70
N THR A 27 4.33 -5.67 9.42
CA THR A 27 4.25 -4.36 8.75
C THR A 27 3.07 -3.54 9.25
N VAL A 28 1.90 -4.17 9.43
CA VAL A 28 0.72 -3.56 10.06
C VAL A 28 1.06 -3.07 11.46
N LYS A 29 1.71 -3.91 12.28
CA LYS A 29 2.14 -3.52 13.63
C LYS A 29 3.09 -2.33 13.59
N MET A 30 4.07 -2.34 12.69
CA MET A 30 5.00 -1.24 12.50
C MET A 30 4.27 0.05 12.14
N VAL A 31 3.36 0.04 11.15
CA VAL A 31 2.56 1.21 10.78
C VAL A 31 1.74 1.72 11.98
N LYS A 32 1.05 0.85 12.72
CA LYS A 32 0.28 1.23 13.92
C LYS A 32 1.15 1.84 15.03
N GLN A 33 2.39 1.41 15.14
CA GLN A 33 3.33 1.89 16.15
C GLN A 33 4.08 3.16 15.71
N THR A 34 4.15 3.44 14.41
CA THR A 34 4.73 4.69 13.92
C THR A 34 3.81 5.85 14.29
N PRO A 35 4.27 6.85 15.06
CA PRO A 35 3.49 8.05 15.38
C PRO A 35 3.07 8.81 14.11
N THR A 36 1.97 9.55 14.17
CA THR A 36 1.49 10.33 13.02
C THR A 36 2.52 11.41 12.65
N GLU A 37 3.13 12.03 13.65
CA GLU A 37 4.16 13.07 13.50
C GLU A 37 5.41 12.54 12.76
N VAL A 38 5.73 11.27 12.95
CA VAL A 38 6.84 10.61 12.25
C VAL A 38 6.47 10.39 10.78
N LEU A 39 5.25 9.93 10.49
CA LEU A 39 4.80 9.84 9.10
C LEU A 39 4.79 11.21 8.42
N ASP A 40 4.33 12.23 9.13
CA ASP A 40 4.21 13.62 8.68
C ASP A 40 5.57 14.25 8.36
N SER A 41 6.61 13.84 9.07
CA SER A 41 7.98 14.33 8.90
C SER A 41 8.85 13.49 7.95
N LEU A 42 8.32 12.42 7.33
CA LEU A 42 9.11 11.61 6.39
C LEU A 42 9.63 12.47 5.22
N PRO A 43 10.94 12.41 4.90
CA PRO A 43 11.51 13.16 3.78
C PRO A 43 11.02 12.59 2.44
N VAL A 44 11.08 13.37 1.37
CA VAL A 44 10.87 12.83 0.01
C VAL A 44 12.15 12.12 -0.45
N VAL A 45 12.01 10.92 -1.01
CA VAL A 45 13.12 10.15 -1.56
C VAL A 45 13.64 10.85 -2.82
N THR A 46 14.93 11.18 -2.84
CA THR A 46 15.62 11.79 -3.99
C THR A 46 16.58 10.84 -4.70
N ASP A 47 16.95 9.73 -4.04
CA ASP A 47 17.86 8.71 -4.58
C ASP A 47 17.20 7.98 -5.77
N PRO A 48 17.76 8.08 -6.99
CA PRO A 48 17.15 7.49 -8.18
C PRO A 48 17.04 5.97 -8.14
N SER A 49 17.99 5.28 -7.50
CA SER A 49 17.98 3.83 -7.37
C SER A 49 16.86 3.36 -6.45
N LYS A 50 16.64 4.04 -5.32
CA LYS A 50 15.52 3.76 -4.41
C LYS A 50 14.19 4.03 -5.08
N LEU A 51 14.06 5.16 -5.79
CA LEU A 51 12.85 5.50 -6.55
C LEU A 51 12.51 4.42 -7.59
N ALA A 52 13.52 3.96 -8.35
CA ALA A 52 13.32 2.90 -9.34
C ALA A 52 12.86 1.59 -8.70
N ILE A 53 13.45 1.20 -7.57
CA ILE A 53 13.05 -0.02 -6.84
C ILE A 53 11.62 0.10 -6.32
N MET A 54 11.27 1.21 -5.69
CA MET A 54 9.92 1.42 -5.13
C MET A 54 8.88 1.45 -6.25
N SER A 55 9.14 2.16 -7.35
CA SER A 55 8.28 2.18 -8.53
C SER A 55 8.09 0.78 -9.13
N PHE A 56 9.18 0.01 -9.30
CA PHE A 56 9.13 -1.37 -9.77
C PHE A 56 8.27 -2.25 -8.87
N LEU A 57 8.46 -2.16 -7.55
CA LEU A 57 7.72 -2.95 -6.58
C LEU A 57 6.22 -2.59 -6.58
N THR A 58 5.85 -1.31 -6.67
CA THR A 58 4.44 -0.89 -6.76
C THR A 58 3.78 -1.42 -8.03
N ARG A 59 4.47 -1.38 -9.17
CA ARG A 59 3.94 -2.00 -10.41
C ARG A 59 3.81 -3.52 -10.26
N LEU A 60 4.72 -4.14 -9.52
CA LEU A 60 4.65 -5.57 -9.27
C LEU A 60 3.47 -5.93 -8.36
N VAL A 61 3.13 -5.10 -7.37
CA VAL A 61 1.90 -5.24 -6.57
C VAL A 61 0.69 -5.33 -7.50
N ASP A 62 0.53 -4.40 -8.44
CA ASP A 62 -0.58 -4.37 -9.39
C ASP A 62 -0.67 -5.64 -10.23
N LEU A 63 0.46 -6.06 -10.81
CA LEU A 63 0.51 -7.27 -11.63
C LEU A 63 0.19 -8.53 -10.81
N THR A 64 0.67 -8.60 -9.58
CA THR A 64 0.41 -9.76 -8.71
C THR A 64 -1.02 -9.80 -8.21
N PHE A 65 -1.65 -8.65 -8.00
CA PHE A 65 -3.07 -8.55 -7.69
C PHE A 65 -3.92 -9.08 -8.85
N LEU A 66 -3.65 -8.61 -10.08
CA LEU A 66 -4.35 -9.07 -11.28
C LEU A 66 -4.09 -10.55 -11.60
N GLY A 67 -2.92 -11.07 -11.21
CA GLY A 67 -2.57 -12.47 -11.35
C GLY A 67 -3.30 -13.43 -10.37
N GLY A 68 -4.08 -12.90 -9.44
CA GLY A 68 -4.94 -13.65 -8.53
C GLY A 68 -4.17 -14.57 -7.56
N GLU A 69 -4.83 -15.65 -7.12
CA GLU A 69 -4.34 -16.53 -6.05
C GLU A 69 -2.95 -17.12 -6.31
N LYS A 70 -2.59 -17.35 -7.58
CA LYS A 70 -1.28 -17.89 -7.98
C LYS A 70 -0.13 -17.00 -7.50
N PHE A 71 -0.37 -15.71 -7.38
CA PHE A 71 0.63 -14.72 -6.99
C PHE A 71 0.38 -14.09 -5.61
N LEU A 72 -0.58 -14.62 -4.84
CA LEU A 72 -0.92 -14.10 -3.51
C LEU A 72 0.32 -13.95 -2.62
N TYR A 73 1.16 -14.98 -2.54
CA TYR A 73 2.42 -14.91 -1.79
C TYR A 73 3.28 -13.69 -2.18
N LEU A 74 3.38 -13.43 -3.49
CA LEU A 74 4.22 -12.37 -3.99
C LEU A 74 3.60 -11.01 -3.72
N LEU A 75 2.28 -10.87 -3.90
CA LEU A 75 1.50 -9.69 -3.55
C LEU A 75 1.75 -9.26 -2.10
N LEU A 76 1.61 -10.19 -1.16
CA LEU A 76 1.82 -9.90 0.26
C LEU A 76 3.25 -9.39 0.55
N LEU A 77 4.26 -9.97 -0.10
CA LEU A 77 5.66 -9.56 0.11
C LEU A 77 6.01 -8.23 -0.54
N THR A 78 5.51 -7.98 -1.76
CA THR A 78 5.79 -6.72 -2.46
C THR A 78 5.09 -5.56 -1.77
N THR A 79 3.83 -5.71 -1.36
CA THR A 79 3.10 -4.69 -0.58
C THR A 79 3.85 -4.35 0.70
N THR A 80 4.24 -5.35 1.49
CA THR A 80 4.99 -5.12 2.75
C THR A 80 6.36 -4.49 2.51
N LYS A 81 7.05 -4.88 1.42
CA LYS A 81 8.36 -4.32 1.08
C LYS A 81 8.28 -2.85 0.71
N VAL A 82 7.29 -2.43 -0.09
CA VAL A 82 7.15 -1.01 -0.46
C VAL A 82 6.86 -0.15 0.77
N VAL A 83 5.94 -0.57 1.64
CA VAL A 83 5.63 0.16 2.87
C VAL A 83 6.87 0.27 3.77
N HIS A 84 7.64 -0.81 3.91
CA HIS A 84 8.88 -0.76 4.69
C HIS A 84 9.89 0.21 4.09
N MET A 85 10.03 0.25 2.76
CA MET A 85 10.88 1.23 2.09
C MET A 85 10.38 2.66 2.30
N THR A 86 9.07 2.90 2.28
CA THR A 86 8.49 4.21 2.58
C THR A 86 8.86 4.67 3.99
N LEU A 87 8.75 3.79 4.98
CA LEU A 87 9.09 4.12 6.36
C LEU A 87 10.60 4.30 6.58
N LEU A 88 11.45 3.56 5.88
CA LEU A 88 12.90 3.61 6.05
C LEU A 88 13.59 4.71 5.24
N HIS A 89 13.09 5.01 4.05
CA HIS A 89 13.77 5.87 3.09
C HIS A 89 13.03 7.18 2.84
N GLY A 90 11.75 7.24 3.20
CA GLY A 90 10.91 8.40 3.00
C GLY A 90 9.83 8.18 1.95
N LEU A 91 9.12 9.26 1.66
CA LEU A 91 8.00 9.24 0.73
C LEU A 91 8.47 9.29 -0.73
N PHE A 92 7.82 8.48 -1.55
CA PHE A 92 7.75 8.64 -3.00
C PHE A 92 6.29 8.76 -3.44
N GLU A 93 6.10 9.03 -4.72
CA GLU A 93 4.81 9.30 -5.35
C GLU A 93 3.67 8.34 -4.99
N MET A 94 3.95 7.04 -4.89
CA MET A 94 2.93 6.01 -4.65
C MET A 94 2.92 5.51 -3.19
N SER A 95 3.49 6.26 -2.26
CA SER A 95 3.57 5.82 -0.84
C SER A 95 2.20 5.68 -0.21
N ALA A 96 1.31 6.65 -0.45
CA ALA A 96 -0.06 6.60 0.05
C ALA A 96 -0.78 5.36 -0.48
N THR A 97 -0.75 5.14 -1.80
CA THR A 97 -1.27 3.93 -2.43
C THR A 97 -0.69 2.65 -1.83
N SER A 98 0.60 2.63 -1.52
CA SER A 98 1.24 1.45 -0.93
C SER A 98 0.72 1.16 0.48
N LEU A 99 0.36 2.20 1.25
CA LEU A 99 -0.35 2.05 2.53
C LEU A 99 -1.79 1.55 2.31
N THR A 100 -2.51 2.05 1.30
CA THR A 100 -3.86 1.53 0.98
C THR A 100 -3.81 0.06 0.59
N ASP A 101 -2.79 -0.34 -0.18
CA ASP A 101 -2.59 -1.73 -0.57
C ASP A 101 -2.34 -2.60 0.67
N LEU A 102 -1.62 -2.10 1.68
CA LEU A 102 -1.45 -2.79 2.96
C LEU A 102 -2.76 -2.88 3.76
N GLY A 103 -3.56 -1.81 3.78
CA GLY A 103 -4.89 -1.79 4.40
C GLY A 103 -5.79 -2.88 3.81
N SER A 104 -5.90 -2.88 2.48
CA SER A 104 -6.64 -3.88 1.70
C SER A 104 -6.14 -5.30 1.95
N VAL A 105 -4.82 -5.53 1.87
CA VAL A 105 -4.22 -6.83 2.16
C VAL A 105 -4.48 -7.28 3.60
N SER A 106 -4.42 -6.37 4.56
CA SER A 106 -4.70 -6.69 5.97
C SER A 106 -6.16 -7.10 6.17
N LEU A 107 -7.11 -6.46 5.46
CA LEU A 107 -8.50 -6.88 5.48
C LEU A 107 -8.67 -8.28 4.89
N PHE A 108 -8.15 -8.54 3.70
CA PHE A 108 -8.34 -9.83 3.02
C PHE A 108 -7.66 -11.00 3.74
N VAL A 109 -6.49 -10.77 4.34
CA VAL A 109 -5.71 -11.82 4.99
C VAL A 109 -6.10 -12.01 6.45
N MET A 110 -6.37 -10.92 7.18
CA MET A 110 -6.58 -10.95 8.64
C MET A 110 -8.05 -10.77 9.04
N GLY A 111 -8.93 -10.34 8.12
CA GLY A 111 -10.35 -10.13 8.38
C GLY A 111 -10.67 -8.97 9.33
N ASN A 112 -9.71 -8.07 9.59
CA ASN A 112 -9.85 -7.01 10.58
C ASN A 112 -10.13 -5.65 9.91
N ILE A 113 -11.42 -5.31 9.82
CA ILE A 113 -11.87 -4.07 9.18
C ILE A 113 -11.41 -2.81 9.92
N ASP A 114 -11.35 -2.82 11.25
CA ASP A 114 -10.92 -1.66 12.03
C ASP A 114 -9.45 -1.29 11.75
N THR A 115 -8.60 -2.32 11.64
CA THR A 115 -7.19 -2.15 11.32
C THR A 115 -7.00 -1.67 9.88
N ALA A 116 -7.78 -2.22 8.94
CA ALA A 116 -7.76 -1.74 7.57
C ALA A 116 -8.21 -0.28 7.49
N GLN A 117 -9.35 0.07 8.11
CA GLN A 117 -9.85 1.44 8.15
C GLN A 117 -8.80 2.41 8.72
N TYR A 118 -8.18 2.05 9.84
CA TYR A 118 -7.13 2.86 10.46
C TYR A 118 -5.95 3.12 9.50
N ILE A 119 -5.52 2.10 8.75
CA ILE A 119 -4.42 2.25 7.79
C ILE A 119 -4.84 3.14 6.61
N GLU A 120 -6.06 2.96 6.09
CA GLU A 120 -6.59 3.75 4.97
C GLU A 120 -6.75 5.23 5.31
N GLU A 121 -7.22 5.55 6.52
CA GLU A 121 -7.29 6.94 6.99
C GLU A 121 -5.91 7.60 7.02
N ARG A 122 -4.88 6.86 7.46
CA ARG A 122 -3.49 7.35 7.41
C ARG A 122 -2.95 7.48 5.99
N ALA A 123 -3.35 6.59 5.09
CA ALA A 123 -2.98 6.66 3.68
C ALA A 123 -3.55 7.91 3.01
N LEU A 124 -4.81 8.26 3.29
CA LEU A 124 -5.43 9.49 2.78
C LEU A 124 -4.72 10.75 3.30
N LEU A 125 -4.40 10.81 4.60
CA LEU A 125 -3.61 11.92 5.16
C LEU A 125 -2.23 12.04 4.49
N MET A 126 -1.56 10.91 4.25
CA MET A 126 -0.29 10.89 3.52
C MET A 126 -0.44 11.40 2.08
N GLN A 127 -1.53 11.07 1.39
CA GLN A 127 -1.81 11.51 0.03
C GLN A 127 -2.01 13.03 -0.07
N GLU A 128 -2.68 13.64 0.91
CA GLU A 128 -2.84 15.09 0.98
C GLU A 128 -1.49 15.82 1.05
N ARG A 129 -0.50 15.24 1.72
CA ARG A 129 0.86 15.80 1.78
C ARG A 129 1.64 15.62 0.49
N LEU A 130 1.56 14.44 -0.12
CA LEU A 130 2.31 14.10 -1.33
C LEU A 130 1.94 14.99 -2.52
N LYS A 131 0.68 15.43 -2.59
CA LYS A 131 0.14 16.24 -3.71
C LYS A 131 0.44 15.65 -5.10
N SER A 132 0.71 14.35 -5.19
CA SER A 132 0.86 13.65 -6.46
C SER A 132 -0.51 13.35 -7.03
N GLU A 133 -0.79 13.86 -8.22
CA GLU A 133 -2.03 13.56 -8.94
C GLU A 133 -2.10 12.08 -9.37
N ALA A 134 -0.99 11.45 -9.72
CA ALA A 134 -0.97 10.05 -10.13
C ALA A 134 -1.24 9.10 -8.95
N GLY A 135 -0.65 9.37 -7.78
CA GLY A 135 -0.90 8.63 -6.56
C GLY A 135 -2.31 8.85 -6.02
N LYS A 136 -2.88 10.05 -6.21
CA LYS A 136 -4.19 10.44 -5.69
C LYS A 136 -5.30 9.58 -6.23
N ALA A 137 -5.45 9.49 -7.55
CA ALA A 137 -6.53 8.72 -8.15
C ALA A 137 -6.54 7.28 -7.62
N LYS A 138 -5.37 6.64 -7.60
CA LYS A 138 -5.23 5.24 -7.17
C LYS A 138 -5.46 5.05 -5.67
N THR A 139 -4.89 5.91 -4.82
CA THR A 139 -5.13 5.89 -3.36
C THR A 139 -6.62 5.99 -3.08
N PHE A 140 -7.29 6.97 -3.68
CA PHE A 140 -8.71 7.19 -3.47
C PHE A 140 -9.55 6.01 -3.94
N VAL A 141 -9.31 5.50 -5.16
CA VAL A 141 -10.04 4.32 -5.65
C VAL A 141 -9.82 3.12 -4.75
N ASN A 142 -8.58 2.80 -4.39
CA ASN A 142 -8.26 1.62 -3.58
C ASN A 142 -8.88 1.69 -2.18
N SER A 143 -8.68 2.80 -1.45
CA SER A 143 -9.23 2.97 -0.09
C SER A 143 -10.75 2.80 -0.06
N HIS A 144 -11.45 3.41 -1.02
CA HIS A 144 -12.89 3.40 -1.04
C HIS A 144 -13.46 2.07 -1.53
N LEU A 145 -12.89 1.51 -2.61
CA LEU A 145 -13.35 0.28 -3.22
C LEU A 145 -13.11 -0.95 -2.34
N PHE A 146 -12.03 -0.99 -1.56
CA PHE A 146 -11.67 -2.21 -0.81
C PHE A 146 -12.01 -2.13 0.68
N VAL A 147 -12.01 -0.95 1.29
CA VAL A 147 -12.20 -0.83 2.74
C VAL A 147 -13.40 0.04 3.09
N PHE A 148 -13.44 1.29 2.64
CA PHE A 148 -14.46 2.21 3.16
C PHE A 148 -15.90 1.87 2.77
N HIS A 149 -16.12 1.16 1.66
CA HIS A 149 -17.46 0.68 1.30
C HIS A 149 -18.07 -0.28 2.34
N HIS A 150 -17.26 -0.91 3.19
CA HIS A 150 -17.74 -1.77 4.27
C HIS A 150 -18.22 -0.99 5.51
N VAL A 151 -17.74 0.26 5.70
CA VAL A 151 -17.95 1.02 6.95
C VAL A 151 -18.73 2.30 6.77
N LYS A 152 -18.95 2.75 5.52
CA LYS A 152 -19.55 4.04 5.19
C LYS A 152 -20.43 3.91 3.94
N PRO A 153 -21.55 4.65 3.84
CA PRO A 153 -22.44 4.59 2.68
C PRO A 153 -21.74 5.06 1.39
N LEU A 154 -22.04 4.43 0.25
CA LEU A 154 -21.46 4.80 -1.05
C LEU A 154 -21.66 6.28 -1.41
N GLN A 155 -22.80 6.88 -1.02
CA GLN A 155 -23.09 8.29 -1.28
C GLN A 155 -22.06 9.22 -0.65
N SER A 156 -21.46 8.83 0.48
CA SER A 156 -20.45 9.62 1.20
C SER A 156 -19.13 9.78 0.43
N PHE A 157 -18.97 9.07 -0.69
CA PHE A 157 -17.73 9.00 -1.47
C PHE A 157 -17.84 9.44 -2.91
N SER A 158 -19.05 9.79 -3.37
CA SER A 158 -19.30 10.17 -4.76
C SER A 158 -18.39 11.31 -5.23
N LYS A 159 -18.16 12.30 -4.35
CA LYS A 159 -17.25 13.42 -4.60
C LYS A 159 -15.79 12.97 -4.69
N GLN A 160 -15.33 12.17 -3.73
CA GLN A 160 -13.96 11.63 -3.71
C GLN A 160 -13.64 10.79 -4.96
N PHE A 161 -14.59 9.98 -5.42
CA PHE A 161 -14.44 9.23 -6.67
C PHE A 161 -14.38 10.14 -7.89
N LEU A 162 -15.21 11.18 -7.95
CA LEU A 162 -15.18 12.16 -9.03
C LEU A 162 -13.84 12.92 -9.05
N ASP A 163 -13.35 13.35 -7.88
CA ASP A 163 -12.07 14.05 -7.75
C ASP A 163 -10.90 13.13 -8.16
N GLY A 164 -10.93 11.85 -7.76
CA GLY A 164 -9.95 10.85 -8.18
C GLY A 164 -9.99 10.58 -9.69
N TYR A 165 -11.18 10.46 -10.28
CA TYR A 165 -11.37 10.30 -11.72
C TYR A 165 -10.81 11.50 -12.50
N GLN A 166 -11.16 12.72 -12.09
CA GLN A 166 -10.65 13.94 -12.72
C GLN A 166 -9.12 14.07 -12.61
N SER A 167 -8.55 13.69 -11.46
CA SER A 167 -7.10 13.62 -11.27
C SER A 167 -6.46 12.68 -12.29
N GLY A 168 -7.01 11.47 -12.44
CA GLY A 168 -6.51 10.48 -13.41
C GLY A 168 -6.64 10.90 -14.87
N MET A 169 -7.64 11.72 -15.22
CA MET A 169 -7.80 12.24 -16.59
C MET A 169 -6.79 13.34 -16.96
N ARG A 170 -6.08 13.92 -15.99
CA ARG A 170 -5.06 14.98 -16.21
C ARG A 170 -3.64 14.45 -16.33
N THR A 171 -3.40 13.22 -15.88
CA THR A 171 -2.11 12.52 -15.92
C THR A 171 -2.02 11.60 -17.14
#